data_AF-A0A948WS23-F1
#
_entry.id   AF-A0A948WS23-F1
#
_cell.length_a   1.000
_cell.length_b   1.000
_cell.length_c   1.000
_cell.angle_alpha   90.00
_cell.angle_beta   90.00
_cell.angle_gamma   90.00
#
_symmetry.space_group_name_H-M   'P 1'
#
loop_
_entity.id
_entity.type
_entity.pdbx_description
1 polymer ?
#
loop_
_entity_poly.entity_id
_entity_poly.type
_entity_poly.pdbx_seq_one_letter_code
_entity_poly.pdbx_strand_id
1 'polypeptide(L)'
;MEFAQQEYITHGEYQQFVTFWEGNPCFDVNQLQPGPRHLFEACRDFARLLAPIAGRQGFAAFDVSQQLALWRVGYAAGWLTEEEFWEKALPAADRAARQFNSWMAYAASYLCGACYDLFRGQMRDTGAVDKIMMQEYVELNTRLMERLFSSQEFWAGHGWYVKPAKQYKLSAQQMRSLLVDYQGGERVACLASDRITVDGAPAGYLYREKPLDLPGVPDSGWRIFAGDEDQQYLDNPEHFEFYHLNTLCNYDPSILPLLNAAEGTAFQRAEDGSWRAKPLS
;
A
#
# COMPACT_ATOMS: atom_id res chain seq x y z
N MET A 1 -6.17 7.50 -18.84
CA MET A 1 -6.61 6.62 -17.72
C MET A 1 -6.09 7.07 -16.35
N GLU A 2 -5.07 7.94 -16.27
CA GLU A 2 -4.73 8.71 -15.05
C GLU A 2 -5.91 9.50 -14.48
N PHE A 3 -6.87 9.88 -15.34
CA PHE A 3 -8.14 10.50 -14.98
C PHE A 3 -8.87 9.83 -13.80
N ALA A 4 -8.92 8.50 -13.72
CA ALA A 4 -9.61 7.80 -12.64
C ALA A 4 -9.00 8.10 -11.26
N GLN A 5 -7.69 8.32 -11.19
CA GLN A 5 -6.98 8.67 -9.96
C GLN A 5 -7.06 10.17 -9.63
N GLN A 6 -7.38 11.01 -10.62
CA GLN A 6 -7.54 12.45 -10.47
C GLN A 6 -8.99 12.86 -10.16
N GLU A 7 -9.98 12.07 -10.58
CA GLU A 7 -11.40 12.33 -10.31
C GLU A 7 -11.83 11.88 -8.91
N TYR A 8 -11.38 10.70 -8.47
CA TYR A 8 -11.76 10.13 -7.17
C TYR A 8 -10.68 10.42 -6.13
N ILE A 9 -10.74 11.64 -5.60
CA ILE A 9 -9.81 12.20 -4.61
C ILE A 9 -10.46 12.40 -3.23
N THR A 10 -11.62 11.79 -2.98
CA THR A 10 -12.44 12.08 -1.81
C THR A 10 -11.72 11.74 -0.50
N HIS A 11 -10.91 10.68 -0.48
CA HIS A 11 -10.07 10.34 0.66
C HIS A 11 -8.95 11.37 0.88
N GLY A 12 -8.35 11.90 -0.19
CA GLY A 12 -7.35 12.96 -0.09
C GLY A 12 -7.93 14.24 0.52
N GLU A 13 -9.15 14.62 0.11
CA GLU A 13 -9.89 15.73 0.71
C GLU A 13 -10.22 15.45 2.18
N TYR A 14 -10.66 14.24 2.52
CA TYR A 14 -10.89 13.82 3.91
C TYR A 14 -9.63 13.99 4.77
N GLN A 15 -8.47 13.54 4.28
CA GLN A 15 -7.20 13.72 4.98
C GLN A 15 -6.85 15.19 5.19
N GLN A 16 -7.12 16.06 4.20
CA GLN A 16 -6.96 17.51 4.37
C GLN A 16 -7.90 18.04 5.45
N PHE A 17 -9.18 17.65 5.46
CA PHE A 17 -10.15 18.10 6.46
C PHE A 17 -9.77 17.71 7.89
N VAL A 18 -9.18 16.52 8.09
CA VAL A 18 -8.67 16.08 9.39
C VAL A 18 -7.67 17.10 9.96
N THR A 19 -6.77 17.64 9.13
CA THR A 19 -5.81 18.66 9.56
C THR A 19 -6.49 19.91 10.13
N PHE A 20 -7.63 20.32 9.57
CA PHE A 20 -8.44 21.44 10.08
C PHE A 20 -9.17 21.08 11.38
N TRP A 21 -9.71 19.86 11.47
CA TRP A 21 -10.41 19.42 12.68
C TRP A 21 -9.49 19.24 13.89
N GLU A 22 -8.22 18.90 13.64
CA GLU A 22 -7.17 18.76 14.65
C GLU A 22 -6.47 20.08 15.00
N GLY A 23 -6.81 21.17 14.32
CA GLY A 23 -6.25 22.50 14.57
C GLY A 23 -4.86 22.73 13.99
N ASN A 24 -4.41 21.88 13.05
CA ASN A 24 -3.13 22.02 12.33
C ASN A 24 -3.36 22.04 10.81
N PRO A 25 -4.04 23.07 10.26
CA PRO A 25 -4.48 23.07 8.87
C PRO A 25 -3.30 23.02 7.89
N CYS A 26 -3.41 22.19 6.84
CA CYS A 26 -2.37 22.04 5.82
C CYS A 26 -2.23 23.24 4.87
N PHE A 27 -3.15 24.21 4.92
CA PHE A 27 -3.08 25.50 4.24
C PHE A 27 -4.01 26.54 4.90
N ASP A 28 -3.85 27.81 4.57
CA ASP A 28 -4.73 28.88 5.05
C ASP A 28 -5.98 29.02 4.16
N VAL A 29 -7.14 28.62 4.68
CA VAL A 29 -8.45 28.77 3.99
C VAL A 29 -8.75 30.26 3.64
N ASN A 30 -8.14 31.18 4.41
CA ASN A 30 -7.83 32.60 4.19
C ASN A 30 -7.50 33.03 2.76
N GLN A 31 -6.82 32.14 2.04
CA GLN A 31 -6.19 32.45 0.76
C GLN A 31 -7.00 31.94 -0.43
N LEU A 32 -8.03 31.13 -0.18
CA LEU A 32 -8.95 30.67 -1.23
C LEU A 32 -9.87 31.80 -1.70
N GLN A 33 -10.20 31.77 -2.99
CA GLN A 33 -11.24 32.63 -3.58
C GLN A 33 -12.62 32.32 -2.95
N PRO A 34 -13.58 33.26 -2.93
CA PRO A 34 -14.84 33.11 -2.21
C PRO A 34 -15.63 31.82 -2.55
N GLY A 35 -15.76 31.47 -3.83
CA GLY A 35 -16.45 30.25 -4.27
C GLY A 35 -15.75 28.97 -3.79
N PRO A 36 -14.46 28.75 -4.14
CA PRO A 36 -13.69 27.62 -3.63
C PRO A 36 -13.63 27.52 -2.10
N ARG A 37 -13.55 28.66 -1.38
CA ARG A 37 -13.66 28.67 0.08
C ARG A 37 -14.99 28.10 0.53
N HIS A 38 -16.10 28.61 -0.02
CA HIS A 38 -17.43 28.16 0.37
C HIS A 38 -17.64 26.67 0.11
N LEU A 39 -17.20 26.17 -1.04
CA LEU A 39 -17.26 24.74 -1.36
C LEU A 39 -16.41 23.92 -0.39
N PHE A 40 -15.17 24.35 -0.12
CA PHE A 40 -14.28 23.66 0.82
C PHE A 40 -14.88 23.60 2.23
N GLU A 41 -15.38 24.72 2.75
CA GLU A 41 -15.99 24.78 4.08
C GLU A 41 -17.24 23.89 4.17
N ALA A 42 -18.13 23.93 3.17
CA ALA A 42 -19.30 23.07 3.11
C ALA A 42 -18.92 21.58 3.07
N CYS A 43 -17.95 21.21 2.23
CA CYS A 43 -17.47 19.83 2.12
C CYS A 43 -16.80 19.35 3.41
N ARG A 44 -15.96 20.18 4.03
CA ARG A 44 -15.31 19.91 5.32
C ARG A 44 -16.36 19.69 6.42
N ASP A 45 -17.36 20.55 6.50
CA ASP A 45 -18.36 20.50 7.56
C ASP A 45 -19.29 19.29 7.38
N PHE A 46 -19.66 18.95 6.15
CA PHE A 46 -20.39 17.72 5.85
C PHE A 46 -19.57 16.46 6.15
N ALA A 47 -18.31 16.40 5.72
CA ALA A 47 -17.41 15.29 6.02
C ALA A 47 -17.21 15.07 7.52
N ARG A 48 -17.30 16.13 8.34
CA ARG A 48 -17.24 16.03 9.80
C ARG A 48 -18.42 15.25 10.40
N LEU A 49 -19.59 15.29 9.77
CA LEU A 49 -20.75 14.48 10.17
C LEU A 49 -20.52 12.99 9.94
N LEU A 50 -19.73 12.65 8.91
CA LEU A 50 -19.41 11.27 8.54
C LEU A 50 -18.20 10.71 9.30
N ALA A 51 -17.34 11.57 9.84
CA ALA A 51 -16.10 11.18 10.51
C ALA A 51 -16.26 10.13 11.64
N PRO A 52 -17.32 10.15 12.46
CA PRO A 52 -17.54 9.09 13.47
C PRO A 52 -17.74 7.69 12.88
N ILE A 53 -18.20 7.59 11.63
CA ILE A 53 -18.44 6.32 10.92
C ILE A 53 -17.22 5.95 10.07
N ALA A 54 -16.68 6.93 9.32
CA ALA A 54 -15.56 6.71 8.41
C ALA A 54 -14.23 6.42 9.13
N GLY A 55 -14.06 6.98 10.33
CA GLY A 55 -12.85 6.82 11.13
C GLY A 55 -11.57 7.26 10.40
N ARG A 56 -10.42 6.70 10.81
CA ARG A 56 -9.12 7.02 10.20
C ARG A 56 -9.01 6.60 8.74
N GLN A 57 -9.80 5.61 8.32
CA GLN A 57 -9.81 5.12 6.95
C GLN A 57 -10.50 6.10 6.00
N GLY A 58 -11.31 7.03 6.52
CA GLY A 58 -11.97 8.06 5.73
C GLY A 58 -12.79 7.46 4.59
N PHE A 59 -12.66 8.05 3.41
CA PHE A 59 -13.41 7.65 2.20
C PHE A 59 -12.63 6.71 1.26
N ALA A 60 -11.53 6.10 1.73
CA ALA A 60 -10.63 5.33 0.87
C ALA A 60 -11.29 4.15 0.14
N ALA A 61 -12.24 3.47 0.77
CA ALA A 61 -12.94 2.35 0.12
C ALA A 61 -13.78 2.83 -1.07
N PHE A 62 -14.33 4.04 -1.01
CA PHE A 62 -15.08 4.63 -2.12
C PHE A 62 -14.15 4.90 -3.30
N ASP A 63 -13.05 5.62 -3.09
CA ASP A 63 -12.10 5.95 -4.16
C ASP A 63 -11.56 4.68 -4.84
N VAL A 64 -11.13 3.68 -4.05
CA VAL A 64 -10.65 2.40 -4.59
C VAL A 64 -11.75 1.67 -5.38
N SER A 65 -12.98 1.64 -4.86
CA SER A 65 -14.09 0.96 -5.54
C SER A 65 -14.44 1.60 -6.88
N GLN A 66 -14.46 2.95 -6.94
CA GLN A 66 -14.75 3.67 -8.17
C GLN A 66 -13.65 3.51 -9.22
N GLN A 67 -12.38 3.56 -8.80
CA GLN A 67 -11.23 3.28 -9.67
C GLN A 67 -11.30 1.86 -10.26
N LEU A 68 -11.54 0.85 -9.42
CA LEU A 68 -11.70 -0.54 -9.85
C LEU A 68 -12.88 -0.71 -10.82
N ALA A 69 -14.01 -0.05 -10.55
CA ALA A 69 -15.18 -0.09 -11.43
C ALA A 69 -14.86 0.50 -12.82
N LEU A 70 -14.19 1.65 -12.88
CA LEU A 70 -13.76 2.26 -14.15
C LEU A 70 -12.79 1.36 -14.92
N TRP A 71 -11.81 0.75 -14.26
CA TRP A 71 -10.87 -0.16 -14.92
C TRP A 71 -11.55 -1.42 -15.43
N ARG A 72 -12.54 -1.97 -14.69
CA ARG A 72 -13.35 -3.09 -15.17
C ARG A 72 -14.14 -2.74 -16.42
N VAL A 73 -14.72 -1.54 -16.48
CA VAL A 73 -15.40 -1.02 -17.69
C VAL A 73 -14.40 -0.85 -18.82
N GLY A 74 -13.23 -0.27 -18.56
CA GLY A 74 -12.17 -0.12 -19.57
C GLY A 74 -11.70 -1.45 -20.16
N TYR A 75 -11.51 -2.47 -19.32
CA TYR A 75 -11.21 -3.83 -19.77
C TYR A 75 -12.35 -4.42 -20.61
N ALA A 76 -13.58 -4.35 -20.12
CA ALA A 76 -14.74 -4.86 -20.86
C ALA A 76 -14.97 -4.15 -22.20
N ALA A 77 -14.59 -2.88 -22.31
CA ALA A 77 -14.66 -2.09 -23.54
C ALA A 77 -13.46 -2.30 -24.49
N GLY A 78 -12.47 -3.11 -24.10
CA GLY A 78 -11.24 -3.33 -24.89
C GLY A 78 -10.26 -2.15 -24.87
N TRP A 79 -10.40 -1.23 -23.91
CA TRP A 79 -9.44 -0.12 -23.70
C TRP A 79 -8.25 -0.52 -22.82
N LEU A 80 -8.37 -1.65 -22.12
CA LEU A 80 -7.28 -2.26 -21.35
C LEU A 80 -7.10 -3.70 -21.80
N THR A 81 -5.86 -4.13 -21.89
CA THR A 81 -5.53 -5.56 -21.85
C THR A 81 -5.75 -6.13 -20.44
N GLU A 82 -5.72 -7.46 -20.31
CA GLU A 82 -5.79 -8.11 -19.00
C GLU A 82 -4.59 -7.75 -18.11
N GLU A 83 -3.40 -7.69 -18.70
CA GLU A 83 -2.15 -7.29 -18.02
C GLU A 83 -2.27 -5.85 -17.48
N GLU A 84 -2.65 -4.89 -18.32
CA GLU A 84 -2.81 -3.49 -17.93
C GLU A 84 -3.91 -3.29 -16.87
N PHE A 85 -4.95 -4.13 -16.89
CA PHE A 85 -5.98 -4.14 -15.85
C PHE A 85 -5.38 -4.59 -14.52
N TRP A 86 -4.67 -5.71 -14.48
CA TRP A 86 -4.11 -6.25 -13.25
C TRP A 86 -2.97 -5.39 -12.68
N GLU A 87 -2.13 -4.78 -13.51
CA GLU A 87 -1.14 -3.78 -13.10
C GLU A 87 -1.75 -2.63 -12.29
N LYS A 88 -3.02 -2.28 -12.57
CA LYS A 88 -3.75 -1.20 -11.87
C LYS A 88 -4.56 -1.73 -10.70
N ALA A 89 -5.28 -2.82 -10.91
CA ALA A 89 -6.22 -3.39 -9.96
C ALA A 89 -5.52 -4.02 -8.74
N LEU A 90 -4.41 -4.75 -8.95
CA LEU A 90 -3.71 -5.44 -7.86
C LEU A 90 -3.20 -4.46 -6.80
N PRO A 91 -2.47 -3.37 -7.14
CA PRO A 91 -2.03 -2.41 -6.13
C PRO A 91 -3.20 -1.73 -5.38
N ALA A 92 -4.33 -1.49 -6.06
CA ALA A 92 -5.50 -0.90 -5.41
C ALA A 92 -6.18 -1.87 -4.43
N ALA A 93 -6.31 -3.14 -4.83
CA ALA A 93 -6.84 -4.20 -3.97
C ALA A 93 -5.95 -4.45 -2.75
N ASP A 94 -4.63 -4.49 -2.94
CA ASP A 94 -3.67 -4.66 -1.86
C ASP A 94 -3.66 -3.48 -0.89
N ARG A 95 -3.74 -2.22 -1.38
CA ARG A 95 -3.94 -1.04 -0.51
C ARG A 95 -5.20 -1.18 0.34
N ALA A 96 -6.33 -1.56 -0.26
CA ALA A 96 -7.56 -1.79 0.47
C ALA A 96 -7.40 -2.90 1.52
N ALA A 97 -6.81 -4.04 1.15
CA ALA A 97 -6.58 -5.16 2.06
C ALA A 97 -5.73 -4.79 3.28
N ARG A 98 -4.75 -3.89 3.12
CA ARG A 98 -3.90 -3.37 4.21
C ARG A 98 -4.58 -2.29 5.05
N GLN A 99 -5.42 -1.46 4.44
CA GLN A 99 -6.04 -0.31 5.11
C GLN A 99 -7.26 -0.72 5.95
N PHE A 100 -7.95 -1.78 5.56
CA PHE A 100 -9.16 -2.28 6.22
C PHE A 100 -8.91 -3.66 6.84
N ASN A 101 -9.68 -3.98 7.89
CA ASN A 101 -9.56 -5.24 8.63
C ASN A 101 -10.87 -6.04 8.62
N SER A 102 -11.93 -5.51 8.01
CA SER A 102 -13.25 -6.13 7.94
C SER A 102 -14.04 -5.57 6.77
N TRP A 103 -14.92 -6.41 6.22
CA TRP A 103 -15.91 -5.97 5.24
C TRP A 103 -16.80 -4.83 5.76
N MET A 104 -17.11 -4.83 7.06
CA MET A 104 -17.89 -3.77 7.69
C MET A 104 -17.16 -2.42 7.65
N ALA A 105 -15.87 -2.38 8.00
CA ALA A 105 -15.08 -1.16 7.92
C ALA A 105 -14.94 -0.64 6.48
N TYR A 106 -14.74 -1.55 5.53
CA TYR A 106 -14.70 -1.21 4.11
C TYR A 106 -16.03 -0.63 3.62
N ALA A 107 -17.15 -1.28 3.98
CA ALA A 107 -18.48 -0.84 3.61
C ALA A 107 -18.78 0.55 4.20
N ALA A 108 -18.48 0.77 5.48
CA ALA A 108 -18.69 2.04 6.16
C ALA A 108 -17.92 3.18 5.47
N SER A 109 -16.64 2.95 5.13
CA SER A 109 -15.82 3.89 4.38
C SER A 109 -16.39 4.17 2.99
N TYR A 110 -16.88 3.13 2.29
CA TYR A 110 -17.49 3.27 0.97
C TYR A 110 -18.75 4.14 1.03
N LEU A 111 -19.67 3.85 1.96
CA LEU A 111 -20.91 4.61 2.11
C LEU A 111 -20.63 6.08 2.45
N CYS A 112 -19.69 6.32 3.36
CA CYS A 112 -19.31 7.68 3.72
C CYS A 112 -18.75 8.44 2.52
N GLY A 113 -17.84 7.82 1.76
CA GLY A 113 -17.29 8.43 0.54
C GLY A 113 -18.36 8.69 -0.52
N ALA A 114 -19.30 7.76 -0.70
CA ALA A 114 -20.38 7.90 -1.66
C ALA A 114 -21.36 9.04 -1.30
N CYS A 115 -21.70 9.17 -0.01
CA CYS A 115 -22.52 10.29 0.48
C CYS A 115 -21.78 11.62 0.31
N TYR A 116 -20.48 11.64 0.61
CA TYR A 116 -19.65 12.82 0.43
C TYR A 116 -19.55 13.25 -1.03
N ASP A 117 -19.31 12.32 -1.96
CA ASP A 117 -19.20 12.62 -3.38
C ASP A 117 -20.51 13.17 -3.95
N LEU A 118 -21.65 12.59 -3.54
CA LEU A 118 -22.98 13.08 -3.93
C LEU A 118 -23.26 14.49 -3.39
N PHE A 119 -22.88 14.77 -2.14
CA PHE A 119 -22.98 16.11 -1.55
C PHE A 119 -22.09 17.11 -2.29
N ARG A 120 -20.82 16.75 -2.51
CA ARG A 120 -19.80 17.57 -3.16
C ARG A 120 -20.22 17.94 -4.58
N GLY A 121 -20.74 16.97 -5.35
CA GLY A 121 -21.25 17.21 -6.70
C GLY A 121 -22.40 18.22 -6.72
N GLN A 122 -23.41 18.05 -5.86
CA GLN A 122 -24.53 18.98 -5.77
C GLN A 122 -24.10 20.39 -5.37
N MET A 123 -23.24 20.52 -4.37
CA MET A 123 -22.70 21.81 -3.93
C MET A 123 -21.89 22.49 -5.03
N ARG A 124 -21.06 21.73 -5.76
CA ARG A 124 -20.25 22.25 -6.87
C ARG A 124 -21.14 22.73 -8.02
N ASP A 125 -22.16 21.96 -8.37
CA ASP A 125 -22.94 22.19 -9.58
C ASP A 125 -24.08 23.20 -9.37
N THR A 126 -24.65 23.28 -8.16
CA THR A 126 -25.84 24.09 -7.88
C THR A 126 -25.66 25.08 -6.73
N GLY A 127 -24.62 24.95 -5.91
CA GLY A 127 -24.47 25.70 -4.66
C GLY A 127 -25.48 25.31 -3.57
N ALA A 128 -26.27 24.25 -3.78
CA ALA A 128 -27.29 23.77 -2.87
C ALA A 128 -27.30 22.23 -2.83
N VAL A 129 -28.03 21.66 -1.87
CA VAL A 129 -28.17 20.21 -1.67
C VAL A 129 -29.64 19.83 -1.61
N ASP A 130 -30.05 18.89 -2.44
CA ASP A 130 -31.31 18.19 -2.34
C ASP A 130 -31.27 17.22 -1.17
N LYS A 131 -31.85 17.65 -0.04
CA LYS A 131 -31.86 16.89 1.21
C LYS A 131 -32.71 15.62 1.12
N ILE A 132 -33.75 15.63 0.28
CA ILE A 132 -34.63 14.47 0.10
C ILE A 132 -33.84 13.39 -0.64
N MET A 133 -33.20 13.74 -1.75
CA MET A 133 -32.34 12.82 -2.49
C MET A 133 -31.20 12.28 -1.62
N MET A 134 -30.55 13.13 -0.81
CA MET A 134 -29.50 12.68 0.12
C MET A 134 -30.03 11.66 1.14
N GLN A 135 -31.22 11.89 1.71
CA GLN A 135 -31.83 10.97 2.66
C GLN A 135 -32.18 9.63 2.00
N GLU A 136 -32.83 9.67 0.84
CA GLU A 136 -33.19 8.45 0.08
C GLU A 136 -31.95 7.64 -0.30
N TYR A 137 -30.86 8.32 -0.68
CA TYR A 137 -29.59 7.69 -1.01
C TYR A 137 -28.98 6.97 0.20
N VAL A 138 -28.92 7.63 1.36
CA VAL A 138 -28.41 7.03 2.60
C VAL A 138 -29.27 5.84 3.03
N GLU A 139 -30.60 5.97 3.00
CA GLU A 139 -31.53 4.90 3.38
C GLU A 139 -31.44 3.68 2.46
N LEU A 140 -31.29 3.89 1.15
CA LEU A 140 -31.12 2.80 0.20
C LEU A 140 -29.81 2.05 0.46
N ASN A 141 -28.69 2.76 0.57
CA ASN A 141 -27.40 2.13 0.76
C ASN A 141 -27.28 1.45 2.14
N THR A 142 -27.86 2.04 3.19
CA THR A 142 -27.90 1.42 4.52
C THR A 142 -28.64 0.08 4.47
N ARG A 143 -29.80 0.02 3.80
CA ARG A 143 -30.56 -1.23 3.60
C ARG A 143 -29.78 -2.27 2.80
N LEU A 144 -29.01 -1.85 1.79
CA LEU A 144 -28.14 -2.76 1.03
C LEU A 144 -27.03 -3.34 1.92
N MET A 145 -26.38 -2.51 2.73
CA MET A 145 -25.37 -2.97 3.69
C MET A 145 -25.96 -3.95 4.69
N GLU A 146 -27.10 -3.63 5.29
CA GLU A 146 -27.81 -4.54 6.21
C GLU A 146 -28.05 -5.90 5.56
N ARG A 147 -28.50 -5.94 4.30
CA ARG A 147 -28.69 -7.20 3.57
C ARG A 147 -27.38 -7.97 3.34
N LEU A 148 -26.32 -7.29 2.91
CA LEU A 148 -24.99 -7.88 2.69
C LEU A 148 -24.41 -8.49 3.97
N PHE A 149 -24.80 -7.98 5.15
CA PHE A 149 -24.37 -8.47 6.45
C PHE A 149 -25.40 -9.34 7.20
N SER A 150 -26.63 -9.48 6.67
CA SER A 150 -27.71 -10.22 7.35
C SER A 150 -27.63 -11.74 7.23
N SER A 151 -26.86 -12.28 6.27
CA SER A 151 -26.73 -13.72 6.07
C SER A 151 -25.27 -14.14 5.88
N GLN A 152 -24.96 -15.37 6.30
CA GLN A 152 -23.66 -16.01 6.09
C GLN A 152 -23.39 -16.37 4.61
N GLU A 153 -24.28 -16.07 3.69
CA GLU A 153 -24.09 -16.34 2.26
C GLU A 153 -23.33 -15.21 1.55
N PHE A 154 -23.33 -14.00 2.13
CA PHE A 154 -22.70 -12.81 1.56
C PHE A 154 -21.44 -12.40 2.35
N TRP A 155 -21.26 -11.10 2.61
CA TRP A 155 -20.07 -10.55 3.26
C TRP A 155 -19.96 -10.98 4.73
N ALA A 156 -21.08 -11.35 5.37
CA ALA A 156 -21.08 -11.84 6.74
C ALA A 156 -20.47 -13.25 6.88
N GLY A 157 -20.46 -14.06 5.80
CA GLY A 157 -19.91 -15.42 5.83
C GLY A 157 -18.49 -15.55 5.31
N HIS A 158 -17.97 -14.52 4.64
CA HIS A 158 -16.63 -14.50 4.09
C HIS A 158 -15.75 -13.57 4.93
N GLY A 159 -14.61 -14.07 5.41
CA GLY A 159 -13.61 -13.23 6.07
C GLY A 159 -13.12 -12.13 5.12
N TRP A 160 -12.73 -10.98 5.68
CA TRP A 160 -11.97 -9.99 4.94
C TRP A 160 -10.71 -10.64 4.38
N TYR A 161 -10.33 -10.30 3.15
CA TYR A 161 -9.09 -10.82 2.58
C TYR A 161 -7.91 -10.31 3.41
N VAL A 162 -7.28 -11.23 4.14
CA VAL A 162 -5.99 -11.00 4.77
C VAL A 162 -4.96 -11.60 3.85
N LYS A 163 -4.06 -10.77 3.31
CA LYS A 163 -2.91 -11.27 2.55
C LYS A 163 -2.20 -12.31 3.43
N PRO A 164 -2.09 -13.58 2.98
CA PRO A 164 -1.41 -14.59 3.76
C PRO A 164 0.00 -14.11 4.12
N ALA A 165 0.38 -14.21 5.39
CA ALA A 165 1.75 -13.92 5.78
C ALA A 165 2.70 -14.85 5.03
N LYS A 166 3.85 -14.32 4.58
CA LYS A 166 4.92 -15.13 4.00
C LYS A 166 5.31 -16.23 4.99
N GLN A 167 5.41 -17.46 4.50
CA GLN A 167 5.83 -18.60 5.31
C GLN A 167 7.35 -18.72 5.23
N TYR A 168 8.03 -18.05 6.17
CA TYR A 168 9.49 -18.06 6.23
C TYR A 168 10.05 -19.44 6.56
N LYS A 169 11.19 -19.79 5.94
CA LYS A 169 11.90 -21.05 6.21
C LYS A 169 12.38 -21.14 7.66
N LEU A 170 12.86 -20.02 8.20
CA LEU A 170 13.35 -19.91 9.57
C LEU A 170 12.37 -19.10 10.42
N SER A 171 12.02 -19.66 11.57
CA SER A 171 11.25 -18.98 12.61
C SER A 171 12.13 -18.05 13.45
N ALA A 172 11.51 -17.08 14.14
CA ALA A 172 12.22 -16.15 15.03
C ALA A 172 13.02 -16.86 16.14
N GLN A 173 12.56 -18.03 16.61
CA GLN A 173 13.25 -18.81 17.66
C GLN A 173 14.53 -19.49 17.15
N GLN A 174 14.65 -19.71 15.84
CA GLN A 174 15.85 -20.27 15.22
C GLN A 174 16.92 -19.20 14.95
N MET A 175 16.54 -17.92 14.99
CA MET A 175 17.44 -16.81 14.70
C MET A 175 18.44 -16.59 15.83
N ARG A 176 19.70 -16.41 15.47
CA ARG A 176 20.81 -16.06 16.35
C ARG A 176 21.36 -14.69 15.98
N SER A 177 22.04 -14.03 16.91
CA SER A 177 22.80 -12.82 16.61
C SER A 177 24.14 -13.21 15.99
N LEU A 178 24.20 -13.19 14.66
CA LEU A 178 25.38 -13.56 13.86
C LEU A 178 26.07 -12.35 13.24
N LEU A 179 25.37 -11.20 13.13
CA LEU A 179 25.93 -9.97 12.58
C LEU A 179 26.91 -9.34 13.58
N VAL A 180 28.15 -9.85 13.58
CA VAL A 180 29.27 -9.36 14.37
C VAL A 180 30.23 -8.56 13.50
N ASP A 181 30.93 -7.59 14.09
CA ASP A 181 31.96 -6.76 13.43
C ASP A 181 31.48 -6.02 12.17
N TYR A 182 30.18 -5.74 12.09
CA TYR A 182 29.60 -4.96 11.00
C TYR A 182 29.92 -3.48 11.16
N GLN A 183 30.58 -2.89 10.15
CA GLN A 183 31.07 -1.52 10.17
C GLN A 183 30.05 -0.50 9.66
N GLY A 184 28.91 -0.94 9.11
CA GLY A 184 27.86 -0.06 8.61
C GLY A 184 27.01 0.62 9.70
N GLY A 185 27.31 0.38 10.99
CA GLY A 185 26.61 0.98 12.11
C GLY A 185 25.12 0.58 12.15
N GLU A 186 24.24 1.56 12.26
CA GLU A 186 22.77 1.36 12.33
C GLU A 186 22.14 1.03 10.97
N ARG A 187 22.89 1.08 9.88
CA ARG A 187 22.41 0.76 8.52
C ARG A 187 22.37 -0.75 8.32
N VAL A 188 21.38 -1.40 8.92
CA VAL A 188 21.28 -2.86 9.03
C VAL A 188 20.19 -3.49 8.17
N ALA A 189 19.44 -2.72 7.38
CA ALA A 189 18.40 -3.25 6.50
C ALA A 189 18.93 -3.56 5.10
N CYS A 190 18.52 -4.69 4.52
CA CYS A 190 18.81 -5.07 3.14
C CYS A 190 17.54 -5.51 2.43
N LEU A 191 17.51 -5.40 1.10
CA LEU A 191 16.49 -6.06 0.28
C LEU A 191 16.92 -7.52 0.07
N ALA A 192 15.99 -8.48 0.23
CA ALA A 192 16.26 -9.86 -0.17
C ALA A 192 15.07 -10.54 -0.83
N SER A 193 15.35 -11.55 -1.64
CA SER A 193 14.33 -12.35 -2.34
C SER A 193 13.70 -13.45 -1.47
N ASP A 194 12.48 -13.81 -1.83
CA ASP A 194 11.75 -14.92 -1.20
C ASP A 194 12.38 -16.28 -1.54
N ARG A 195 13.16 -16.40 -2.63
CA ARG A 195 13.99 -17.59 -2.88
C ARG A 195 14.86 -17.93 -1.66
N ILE A 196 15.42 -16.93 -0.99
CA ILE A 196 16.19 -17.14 0.24
C ILE A 196 15.26 -17.31 1.44
N THR A 197 14.37 -16.35 1.67
CA THR A 197 13.65 -16.24 2.96
C THR A 197 12.46 -17.18 3.10
N VAL A 198 11.82 -17.57 1.99
CA VAL A 198 10.67 -18.48 1.94
C VAL A 198 11.13 -19.87 1.51
N ASP A 199 11.83 -19.99 0.37
CA ASP A 199 12.21 -21.31 -0.16
C ASP A 199 13.44 -21.90 0.56
N GLY A 200 14.26 -21.06 1.18
CA GLY A 200 15.48 -21.46 1.89
C GLY A 200 16.67 -21.73 0.96
N ALA A 201 16.66 -21.18 -0.26
CA ALA A 201 17.81 -21.24 -1.14
C ALA A 201 19.01 -20.47 -0.54
N PRO A 202 20.25 -20.93 -0.77
CA PRO A 202 21.43 -20.16 -0.38
C PRO A 202 21.50 -18.85 -1.16
N ALA A 203 22.19 -17.85 -0.59
CA ALA A 203 22.48 -16.64 -1.34
C ALA A 203 23.46 -17.00 -2.47
N GLY A 204 23.18 -16.53 -3.68
CA GLY A 204 24.04 -16.76 -4.86
C GLY A 204 24.50 -15.48 -5.52
N TYR A 205 23.83 -14.36 -5.27
CA TYR A 205 24.22 -13.05 -5.78
C TYR A 205 23.86 -11.96 -4.79
N LEU A 206 24.80 -11.05 -4.53
CA LEU A 206 24.52 -9.86 -3.73
C LEU A 206 25.34 -8.67 -4.21
N TYR A 207 24.75 -7.49 -4.13
CA TYR A 207 25.42 -6.25 -4.49
C TYR A 207 25.01 -5.11 -3.56
N ARG A 208 25.87 -4.09 -3.50
CA ARG A 208 25.71 -2.95 -2.60
C ARG A 208 25.51 -1.66 -3.38
N GLU A 209 24.29 -1.15 -3.34
CA GLU A 209 23.94 0.18 -3.83
C GLU A 209 24.33 1.25 -2.81
N LYS A 210 24.26 2.52 -3.24
CA LYS A 210 24.25 3.64 -2.32
C LYS A 210 23.00 3.55 -1.44
N PRO A 211 23.13 3.56 -0.10
CA PRO A 211 21.97 3.55 0.79
C PRO A 211 21.04 4.75 0.59
N LEU A 212 19.75 4.55 0.89
CA LEU A 212 18.80 5.65 0.99
C LEU A 212 19.18 6.63 2.10
N ASP A 213 19.40 7.90 1.74
CA ASP A 213 19.78 8.97 2.67
C ASP A 213 18.53 9.72 3.19
N LEU A 214 17.70 8.98 3.93
CA LEU A 214 16.46 9.50 4.54
C LEU A 214 16.50 9.33 6.07
N PRO A 215 16.07 10.33 6.86
CA PRO A 215 16.06 10.23 8.31
C PRO A 215 15.28 9.01 8.81
N GLY A 216 15.89 8.22 9.69
CA GLY A 216 15.28 7.03 10.29
C GLY A 216 15.17 5.80 9.38
N VAL A 217 15.73 5.83 8.17
CA VAL A 217 15.76 4.68 7.26
C VAL A 217 17.09 3.92 7.42
N PRO A 218 17.11 2.69 7.96
CA PRO A 218 18.34 1.95 8.23
C PRO A 218 18.86 1.18 7.00
N ASP A 219 18.71 1.70 5.78
CA ASP A 219 19.14 1.01 4.56
C ASP A 219 20.67 0.84 4.55
N SER A 220 21.13 -0.39 4.34
CA SER A 220 22.56 -0.75 4.24
C SER A 220 23.11 -0.64 2.83
N GLY A 221 22.22 -0.53 1.84
CA GLY A 221 22.51 -0.61 0.41
C GLY A 221 22.58 -2.04 -0.13
N TRP A 222 22.59 -3.07 0.73
CA TRP A 222 22.66 -4.46 0.29
C TRP A 222 21.36 -4.93 -0.38
N ARG A 223 21.52 -5.64 -1.50
CA ARG A 223 20.50 -6.38 -2.24
C ARG A 223 20.98 -7.81 -2.39
N ILE A 224 20.19 -8.80 -1.94
CA ILE A 224 20.63 -10.19 -1.77
C ILE A 224 19.65 -11.16 -2.43
N PHE A 225 20.15 -12.02 -3.32
CA PHE A 225 19.37 -12.91 -4.18
C PHE A 225 19.95 -14.33 -4.16
N ALA A 226 19.13 -15.32 -4.50
CA ALA A 226 19.58 -16.70 -4.70
C ALA A 226 20.41 -16.83 -5.98
N GLY A 227 20.23 -15.91 -6.94
CA GLY A 227 20.94 -15.87 -8.22
C GLY A 227 20.33 -16.74 -9.31
N ASP A 228 19.22 -17.43 -9.02
CA ASP A 228 18.44 -18.25 -9.94
C ASP A 228 17.08 -17.63 -10.32
N GLU A 229 16.80 -16.41 -9.82
CA GLU A 229 15.61 -15.64 -10.17
C GLU A 229 15.60 -15.26 -11.66
N ASP A 230 14.49 -15.54 -12.36
CA ASP A 230 14.27 -15.11 -13.74
C ASP A 230 13.64 -13.71 -13.80
N GLN A 231 13.55 -13.13 -15.01
CA GLN A 231 13.03 -11.77 -15.18
C GLN A 231 11.60 -11.63 -14.66
N GLN A 232 10.73 -12.62 -14.92
CA GLN A 232 9.35 -12.61 -14.45
C GLN A 232 9.28 -12.59 -12.91
N TYR A 233 10.18 -13.31 -12.24
CA TYR A 233 10.30 -13.30 -10.79
C TYR A 233 10.80 -11.95 -10.28
N LEU A 234 11.81 -11.37 -10.92
CA LEU A 234 12.40 -10.07 -10.56
C LEU A 234 11.41 -8.91 -10.73
N ASP A 235 10.52 -9.00 -11.71
CA ASP A 235 9.51 -7.96 -12.00
C ASP A 235 8.37 -7.93 -10.98
N ASN A 236 8.21 -8.99 -10.15
CA ASN A 236 7.18 -9.02 -9.12
C ASN A 236 7.71 -8.49 -7.77
N PRO A 237 7.32 -7.29 -7.32
CA PRO A 237 7.80 -6.72 -6.06
C PRO A 237 7.35 -7.52 -4.83
N GLU A 238 6.33 -8.39 -4.94
CA GLU A 238 5.90 -9.22 -3.82
C GLU A 238 6.92 -10.28 -3.42
N HIS A 239 7.83 -10.65 -4.33
CA HIS A 239 8.91 -11.60 -4.09
C HIS A 239 10.09 -11.01 -3.30
N PHE A 240 10.03 -9.73 -2.95
CA PHE A 240 11.11 -9.03 -2.25
C PHE A 240 10.56 -8.37 -0.99
N GLU A 241 11.41 -8.27 0.02
CA GLU A 241 11.10 -7.51 1.22
C GLU A 241 12.38 -7.00 1.88
N PHE A 242 12.24 -6.04 2.79
CA PHE A 242 13.34 -5.54 3.58
C PHE A 242 13.51 -6.38 4.85
N TYR A 243 14.74 -6.79 5.10
CA TYR A 243 15.10 -7.60 6.24
C TYR A 243 16.31 -7.00 6.95
N HIS A 244 16.46 -7.32 8.23
CA HIS A 244 17.70 -7.05 8.94
C HIS A 244 18.82 -7.95 8.38
N LEU A 245 20.03 -7.45 8.18
CA LEU A 245 21.19 -8.19 7.65
C LEU A 245 21.49 -9.45 8.48
N ASN A 246 21.36 -9.35 9.81
CA ASN A 246 21.42 -10.50 10.71
C ASN A 246 20.46 -11.64 10.32
N THR A 247 19.25 -11.32 9.85
CA THR A 247 18.31 -12.33 9.36
C THR A 247 18.95 -13.11 8.23
N LEU A 248 19.47 -12.44 7.20
CA LEU A 248 20.09 -13.11 6.05
C LEU A 248 21.36 -13.86 6.44
N CYS A 249 22.12 -13.40 7.44
CA CYS A 249 23.25 -14.15 7.98
C CYS A 249 22.82 -15.48 8.62
N ASN A 250 21.59 -15.61 9.11
CA ASN A 250 21.07 -16.88 9.62
C ASN A 250 20.60 -17.83 8.50
N TYR A 251 20.15 -17.28 7.37
CA TYR A 251 19.84 -18.06 6.18
C TYR A 251 21.11 -18.57 5.50
N ASP A 252 22.11 -17.70 5.35
CA ASP A 252 23.39 -18.03 4.76
C ASP A 252 24.53 -17.31 5.50
N PRO A 253 25.20 -17.97 6.48
CA PRO A 253 26.31 -17.37 7.21
C PRO A 253 27.51 -16.99 6.35
N SER A 254 27.62 -17.52 5.12
CA SER A 254 28.78 -17.24 4.25
C SER A 254 28.78 -15.80 3.71
N ILE A 255 27.67 -15.07 3.82
CA ILE A 255 27.59 -13.66 3.40
C ILE A 255 28.23 -12.71 4.41
N LEU A 256 28.30 -13.09 5.69
CA LEU A 256 28.80 -12.26 6.78
C LEU A 256 30.14 -11.57 6.46
N PRO A 257 31.19 -12.26 5.96
CA PRO A 257 32.47 -11.62 5.63
C PRO A 257 32.39 -10.60 4.49
N LEU A 258 31.32 -10.59 3.70
CA LEU A 258 31.15 -9.69 2.55
C LEU A 258 30.52 -8.35 2.93
N LEU A 259 29.80 -8.29 4.06
CA LEU A 259 28.90 -7.17 4.39
C LEU A 259 29.61 -5.83 4.62
N ASN A 260 30.91 -5.86 4.91
CA ASN A 260 31.76 -4.67 5.06
C ASN A 260 32.35 -4.17 3.72
N ALA A 261 32.08 -4.82 2.59
CA ALA A 261 32.53 -4.36 1.28
C ALA A 261 31.91 -3.00 0.92
N ALA A 262 32.64 -2.21 0.13
CA ALA A 262 32.26 -0.86 -0.24
C ALA A 262 30.96 -0.81 -1.06
N GLU A 263 30.31 0.35 -1.07
CA GLU A 263 29.28 0.67 -2.06
C GLU A 263 29.86 0.47 -3.47
N GLY A 264 29.03 0.01 -4.41
CA GLY A 264 29.47 -0.27 -5.77
C GLY A 264 30.00 -1.70 -5.98
N THR A 265 30.01 -2.55 -4.94
CA THR A 265 30.51 -3.93 -5.02
C THR A 265 29.39 -4.92 -5.34
N ALA A 266 29.73 -5.96 -6.10
CA ALA A 266 28.87 -7.13 -6.32
C ALA A 266 29.66 -8.42 -6.09
N PHE A 267 28.98 -9.46 -5.63
CA PHE A 267 29.52 -10.79 -5.42
C PHE A 267 28.60 -11.83 -6.04
N GLN A 268 29.18 -12.78 -6.74
CA GLN A 268 28.48 -13.95 -7.24
C GLN A 268 29.11 -15.22 -6.66
N ARG A 269 28.26 -16.15 -6.24
CA ARG A 269 28.68 -17.46 -5.75
C ARG A 269 29.03 -18.35 -6.94
N ALA A 270 30.23 -18.93 -6.90
CA ALA A 270 30.68 -19.90 -7.87
C ALA A 270 30.14 -21.30 -7.54
N GLU A 271 30.27 -22.23 -8.49
CA GLU A 271 29.81 -23.62 -8.35
C GLU A 271 30.50 -24.36 -7.18
N ASP A 272 31.74 -23.98 -6.85
CA ASP A 272 32.49 -24.50 -5.71
C ASP A 272 32.05 -23.89 -4.36
N GLY A 273 31.06 -23.00 -4.37
CA GLY A 273 30.53 -22.31 -3.20
C GLY A 273 31.31 -21.07 -2.77
N SER A 274 32.42 -20.73 -3.45
CA SER A 274 33.23 -19.55 -3.16
C SER A 274 32.60 -18.27 -3.71
N TRP A 275 32.88 -17.13 -3.08
CA TRP A 275 32.41 -15.82 -3.53
C TRP A 275 33.42 -15.15 -4.45
N ARG A 276 32.96 -14.67 -5.61
CA ARG A 276 33.76 -13.92 -6.57
C ARG A 276 33.23 -12.51 -6.72
N ALA A 277 34.09 -11.52 -6.48
CA ALA A 277 33.75 -10.12 -6.71
C ALA A 277 33.58 -9.84 -8.21
N LYS A 278 32.57 -9.04 -8.55
CA LYS A 278 32.32 -8.53 -9.90
C LYS A 278 32.09 -7.02 -9.83
N PRO A 279 32.47 -6.25 -10.88
CA PRO A 279 31.98 -4.89 -11.04
C PRO A 279 30.46 -4.92 -11.17
N LEU A 280 29.78 -3.93 -10.57
CA LEU A 280 28.40 -3.63 -10.92
C LEU A 280 28.36 -3.19 -12.39
N SER A 281 27.61 -3.93 -13.20
CA SER A 281 27.32 -3.60 -14.61
C SER A 281 26.29 -2.49 -14.71
#